data_AF-A0A816YAW1-F1
#
_entry.id   AF-A0A816YAW1-F1
#
_cell.length_a   1.000
_cell.length_b   1.000
_cell.length_c   1.000
_cell.angle_alpha   90.00
_cell.angle_beta   90.00
_cell.angle_gamma   90.00
#
_symmetry.space_group_name_H-M   'P 1'
#
loop_
_entity.id
_entity.type
_entity.pdbx_description
1 polymer ?
#
loop_
_entity_poly.entity_id
_entity_poly.type
_entity_poly.pdbx_seq_one_letter_code
_entity_poly.pdbx_strand_id
1 'polypeptide(L)' 'MIVVSKIVAETVALEFGRKNGLKVVTLVISLVVESFIPPSLPSSAFIYLAMIIGT' A
#
# COMPACT_ATOMS: atom_id res chain seq x y z
N MET A 1 -3.44 -11.26 5.69
CA MET A 1 -3.31 -10.16 6.67
C MET A 1 -3.01 -8.78 6.04
N ILE A 2 -2.28 -8.70 4.92
CA ILE A 2 -1.88 -7.41 4.30
C ILE A 2 -3.07 -6.48 3.97
N VAL A 3 -4.14 -7.03 3.38
CA VAL A 3 -5.33 -6.25 2.98
C VAL A 3 -6.00 -5.59 4.19
N VAL A 4 -6.27 -6.37 5.25
CA VAL A 4 -6.92 -5.87 6.47
C VAL A 4 -6.06 -4.78 7.14
N SER A 5 -4.75 -4.98 7.22
CA SER A 5 -3.84 -4.00 7.81
C SER A 5 -3.86 -2.66 7.07
N LYS A 6 -3.90 -2.66 5.72
CA LYS A 6 -3.99 -1.42 4.94
C LYS A 6 -5.32 -0.71 5.13
N ILE A 7 -6.44 -1.44 5.16
CA ILE A 7 -7.78 -0.87 5.39
C ILE A 7 -7.86 -0.21 6.78
N VAL A 8 -7.37 -0.89 7.81
CA VAL A 8 -7.38 -0.35 9.18
C VAL A 8 -6.49 0.89 9.28
N ALA A 9 -5.28 0.85 8.68
CA ALA A 9 -4.37 1.99 8.70
C ALA A 9 -4.97 3.22 8.00
N GLU A 10 -5.57 3.04 6.83
CA GLU A 10 -6.26 4.12 6.10
C GLU A 10 -7.42 4.70 6.91
N THR A 11 -8.27 3.84 7.48
CA THR A 11 -9.42 4.27 8.28
C THR A 11 -8.98 5.11 9.48
N VAL A 12 -7.95 4.68 10.21
CA VAL A 12 -7.43 5.39 11.37
C VAL A 12 -6.80 6.73 10.96
N ALA A 13 -6.04 6.77 9.86
CA ALA A 13 -5.42 8.00 9.37
C ALA A 13 -6.46 9.05 8.96
N LEU A 14 -7.52 8.64 8.26
CA LEU A 14 -8.61 9.54 7.87
C LEU A 14 -9.39 10.06 9.08
N GLU A 15 -9.71 9.19 10.04
CA GLU A 15 -10.46 9.58 11.24
C GLU A 15 -9.64 10.50 12.15
N PHE A 16 -8.34 10.26 12.26
CA PHE A 16 -7.42 11.16 12.95
C PHE A 16 -7.35 12.53 12.25
N GLY A 17 -7.26 12.54 10.92
CA GLY A 17 -7.24 13.77 10.14
C GLY A 17 -8.49 14.62 10.37
N ARG A 18 -9.66 13.98 10.29
CA ARG A 18 -10.96 14.61 10.55
C ARG A 18 -11.05 15.24 11.94
N LYS A 19 -10.55 14.56 12.98
CA LYS A 19 -10.59 15.03 14.37
C LYS A 19 -9.66 16.20 14.63
N ASN A 20 -8.54 16.28 13.92
CA ASN A 20 -7.49 17.28 14.17
C ASN A 20 -7.47 18.44 13.15
N GLY A 21 -8.49 18.53 12.28
CA GLY A 21 -8.57 19.57 11.25
C GLY A 21 -7.51 19.43 10.16
N LEU A 22 -6.94 18.23 9.98
CA LEU A 22 -5.95 17.95 8.93
C LEU A 22 -6.66 17.48 7.65
N LYS A 23 -6.27 18.04 6.51
CA LYS A 23 -6.70 17.56 5.20
C LYS A 23 -5.88 16.34 4.80
N VAL A 24 -6.32 15.17 5.23
CA VAL A 24 -5.75 13.88 4.83
C VAL A 24 -6.39 13.42 3.52
N VAL A 25 -5.57 12.98 2.58
CA VAL A 25 -5.99 12.40 1.30
C VAL A 25 -5.28 11.06 1.13
N THR A 26 -6.03 10.04 0.73
CA THR A 26 -5.48 8.70 0.49
C THR A 26 -5.43 8.41 -1.00
N LEU A 27 -4.37 7.75 -1.45
CA LEU A 27 -4.22 7.24 -2.80
C LEU A 27 -4.28 5.70 -2.76
N VAL A 28 -5.35 5.13 -3.29
CA VAL A 28 -5.52 3.67 -3.37
C VAL A 28 -4.88 3.18 -4.66
N ILE A 29 -3.74 2.51 -4.54
CA ILE A 29 -2.97 1.99 -5.68
C ILE A 29 -2.96 0.47 -5.62
N SER A 30 -3.31 -0.17 -6.74
CA SER A 30 -3.42 -1.64 -6.84
C SER A 30 -2.05 -2.33 -6.95
N LEU A 31 -1.37 -2.19 -8.09
CA LEU A 31 -0.05 -2.75 -8.34
C LEU A 31 0.77 -1.71 -9.10
N VAL A 32 1.94 -1.37 -8.57
CA VAL A 32 2.89 -0.48 -9.25
C VAL A 32 3.96 -1.35 -9.90
N VAL A 33 4.02 -1.31 -11.23
CA VAL A 33 5.00 -2.05 -12.03
C VAL A 33 5.90 -1.03 -12.72
N GLU A 34 6.98 -0.65 -12.06
CA GLU A 34 8.00 0.27 -12.61
C GLU A 34 9.41 -0.13 -12.15
N SER A 35 10.43 0.55 -12.72
CA SER A 35 11.81 0.41 -12.27
C SER A 35 11.94 0.95 -10.86
N PHE A 36 12.17 0.04 -9.90
CA PHE A 36 12.48 0.44 -8.53
C PHE A 36 13.87 1.11 -8.51
N ILE A 37 13.93 2.31 -7.96
CA ILE A 37 15.20 3.01 -7.68
C ILE A 37 16.13 2.18 -6.78
N PRO A 38 15.66 1.48 -5.73
CA PRO A 38 16.53 0.59 -4.97
C PRO A 38 16.90 -0.69 -5.74
N PRO A 39 18.11 -1.26 -5.50
CA PRO A 39 18.57 -2.47 -6.18
C PRO A 39 17.81 -3.74 -5.77
N SER A 40 16.97 -3.67 -4.72
CA SER A 40 16.16 -4.78 -4.24
C SER A 40 14.68 -4.56 -4.52
N LEU A 41 14.01 -5.63 -4.97
CA LEU A 41 12.57 -5.64 -5.17
C LEU A 41 11.86 -5.60 -3.79
N PRO A 42 10.89 -4.70 -3.57
CA PRO A 42 10.10 -4.73 -2.34
C PRO A 42 9.39 -6.09 -2.19
N SER A 43 9.39 -6.67 -0.99
CA SER A 43 8.82 -8.00 -0.75
C SER A 43 7.35 -8.12 -1.16
N SER A 44 6.58 -7.02 -1.07
CA SER A 44 5.20 -6.99 -1.58
C SER A 44 5.15 -7.12 -3.10
N ALA A 45 6.01 -6.42 -3.84
CA ALA A 45 6.09 -6.54 -5.29
C ALA A 45 6.53 -7.95 -5.70
N PHE A 46 7.44 -8.57 -4.94
CA PHE A 46 7.86 -9.95 -5.16
C PHE A 46 6.71 -10.95 -5.03
N ILE A 47 5.91 -10.85 -3.97
CA ILE A 47 4.75 -11.74 -3.76
C ILE A 47 3.71 -11.57 -4.87
N TYR A 48 3.42 -10.33 -5.29
CA TYR A 48 2.50 -10.09 -6.40
C TYR A 48 3.04 -10.60 -7.73
N LEU A 49 4.34 -10.43 -7.98
CA LEU A 49 4.98 -10.96 -9.18
C LEU A 49 4.92 -12.50 -9.16
N ALA A 50 5.31 -13.15 -8.07
CA ALA A 50 5.22 -14.61 -7.89
C ALA A 50 3.81 -15.16 -8.18
N MET A 51 2.76 -14.49 -7.69
CA MET A 51 1.37 -14.84 -8.02
C MET A 51 1.02 -14.70 -9.51
N ILE A 52 1.64 -13.76 -10.24
CA ILE A 52 1.40 -13.55 -11.68
C ILE A 52 2.16 -14.59 -12.52
N ILE A 53 3.43 -14.89 -12.18
CA ILE A 53 4.25 -15.86 -12.93
C ILE A 53 4.01 -17.33 -12.50
N GLY A 54 3.25 -17.56 -11.44
CA GLY A 54 2.87 -18.90 -10.97
C GLY A 54 4.00 -19.67 -10.29
N THR A 55 4.95 -18.95 -9.69
CA THR A 55 6.10 -19.51 -8.94
C THR A 55 5.90 -19.43 -7.43
#